data_AF-A0A656YWF6-F1
#
_entry.id   AF-A0A656YWF6-F1
#
_cell.length_a   1.000
_cell.length_b   1.000
_cell.length_c   1.000
_cell.angle_alpha   90.00
_cell.angle_beta   90.00
_cell.angle_gamma   90.00
#
_symmetry.space_group_name_H-M   'P 1'
#
loop_
_entity.id
_entity.type
_entity.pdbx_description
1 polymer ?
#
loop_
_entity_poly.entity_id
_entity_poly.type
_entity_poly.pdbx_seq_one_letter_code
_entity_poly.pdbx_strand_id
1 'polypeptide(L)'
;MVLDRLKSIFGGEGKGKEVEEEREGKREKLSLEEVRKRIADRKSHPLQEIEKDYHPLLEKVSNIRGKIESLNKDLVGAEPGGEVHPNIYKSAEEGKRLLTDKVERAVGKMKAPQDPTWKDLLDLNESLQEAVNLLQNARVSHGRQVGAVFENEVSRLGRLADSLQSVSGELDDSLRKGKTRLGDLEETMEKIKERENLLGRKNELKEKLDEFRGKKAEVEGELDKERESLASLEKSERFEELEEVKDRIEKLTRKKEEIRKRIGSELLRAKALRVSWRTGL
;
A
#
# COMPACT_ATOMS: atom_id res chain seq x y z
N MET A 1 -0.24 -5.70 -18.38
CA MET A 1 1.06 -5.31 -17.80
C MET A 1 1.15 -5.42 -16.27
N VAL A 2 0.21 -4.91 -15.47
CA VAL A 2 0.23 -5.16 -13.99
C VAL A 2 -0.25 -6.57 -13.64
N LEU A 3 -1.25 -7.08 -14.38
CA LEU A 3 -1.75 -8.46 -14.25
C LEU A 3 -0.72 -9.53 -14.69
N ASP A 4 0.18 -9.20 -15.63
CA ASP A 4 1.21 -10.14 -16.10
C ASP A 4 2.36 -10.31 -15.10
N ARG A 5 2.64 -9.29 -14.27
CA ARG A 5 3.60 -9.39 -13.16
C ARG A 5 3.04 -10.13 -11.93
N LEU A 6 1.72 -10.24 -11.81
CA LEU A 6 1.08 -11.07 -10.78
C LEU A 6 1.12 -12.57 -11.17
N LYS A 7 1.07 -12.89 -12.47
CA LYS A 7 1.28 -14.27 -12.98
C LYS A 7 2.71 -14.79 -12.75
N SER A 8 3.74 -13.94 -12.77
CA SER A 8 5.12 -14.39 -12.52
C SER A 8 5.44 -14.70 -11.06
N ILE A 9 4.64 -14.20 -10.10
CA ILE A 9 4.79 -14.49 -8.67
C ILE A 9 3.99 -15.75 -8.27
N PHE A 10 2.89 -16.06 -8.97
CA PHE A 10 2.02 -17.21 -8.66
C PHE A 10 2.01 -18.34 -9.70
N GLY A 11 2.87 -18.28 -10.72
CA GLY A 11 3.10 -19.36 -11.67
C GLY A 11 1.99 -19.51 -12.70
N GLY A 12 2.32 -19.25 -13.96
CA GLY A 12 1.65 -19.92 -15.08
C GLY A 12 1.51 -19.11 -16.35
N GLU A 13 2.43 -19.33 -17.30
CA GLU A 13 2.16 -19.53 -18.74
C GLU A 13 3.22 -20.56 -19.19
N GLY A 14 2.97 -21.75 -19.72
CA GLY A 14 1.76 -22.43 -20.16
C GLY A 14 2.18 -23.34 -21.34
N LYS A 15 2.21 -24.66 -21.12
CA LYS A 15 1.82 -25.76 -22.04
C LYS A 15 2.64 -27.05 -21.81
N GLY A 16 1.90 -28.12 -21.45
CA GLY A 16 2.21 -29.47 -21.91
C GLY A 16 2.81 -30.45 -20.90
N LYS A 17 2.04 -30.87 -19.90
CA LYS A 17 1.63 -32.27 -19.67
C LYS A 17 1.16 -32.46 -18.23
N GLU A 18 0.01 -33.12 -18.14
CA GLU A 18 -0.63 -33.76 -16.98
C GLU A 18 0.34 -34.11 -15.85
N VAL A 19 0.22 -33.38 -14.74
CA VAL A 19 0.37 -33.95 -13.39
C VAL A 19 -0.63 -33.20 -12.51
N GLU A 20 -1.87 -33.69 -12.49
CA GLU A 20 -2.73 -33.54 -11.31
C GLU A 20 -2.08 -34.31 -10.17
N GLU A 21 -1.22 -33.66 -9.37
CA GLU A 21 -0.88 -34.15 -8.04
C GLU A 21 -0.98 -33.01 -7.04
N GLU A 22 -2.13 -32.98 -6.38
CA GLU A 22 -2.26 -32.80 -4.93
C GLU A 22 -1.21 -31.91 -4.24
N ARG A 23 -1.41 -30.60 -4.34
CA ARG A 23 -1.06 -29.69 -3.23
C ARG A 23 -2.23 -28.77 -2.92
N GLU A 24 -3.37 -29.35 -2.56
CA GLU A 24 -4.34 -28.68 -1.71
C GLU A 24 -3.69 -28.46 -0.33
N GLY A 25 -2.81 -27.46 -0.23
CA GLY A 25 -2.49 -26.88 1.07
C GLY A 25 -3.82 -26.40 1.66
N LYS A 26 -4.24 -26.99 2.79
CA LYS A 26 -5.46 -26.64 3.53
C LYS A 26 -5.59 -25.11 3.58
N ARG A 27 -6.46 -24.53 2.75
CA ARG A 27 -6.73 -23.10 2.74
C ARG A 27 -7.48 -22.77 4.03
N GLU A 28 -6.73 -22.32 5.02
CA GLU A 28 -7.29 -21.87 6.29
C GLU A 28 -8.15 -20.63 6.03
N LYS A 29 -9.45 -20.69 6.35
CA LYS A 29 -10.34 -19.52 6.27
C LYS A 29 -10.07 -18.64 7.48
N LEU A 30 -9.23 -17.64 7.29
CA LEU A 30 -8.90 -16.67 8.33
C LEU A 30 -9.82 -15.45 8.26
N SER A 31 -10.23 -14.95 9.42
CA SER A 31 -10.88 -13.66 9.54
C SER A 31 -9.89 -12.51 9.28
N LEU A 32 -10.39 -11.32 8.97
CA LEU A 32 -9.54 -10.14 8.78
C LEU A 32 -8.76 -9.78 10.05
N GLU A 33 -9.37 -9.93 11.22
CA GLU A 33 -8.72 -9.74 12.51
C GLU A 33 -7.62 -10.77 12.75
N GLU A 34 -7.83 -12.02 12.36
CA GLU A 34 -6.79 -13.06 12.44
C GLU A 34 -5.63 -12.76 11.50
N VAL A 35 -5.89 -12.25 10.30
CA VAL A 35 -4.83 -11.83 9.37
C VAL A 35 -4.09 -10.61 9.91
N ARG A 36 -4.79 -9.61 10.46
CA ARG A 36 -4.17 -8.45 11.11
C ARG A 36 -3.30 -8.85 12.28
N LYS A 37 -3.83 -9.70 13.16
CA LYS A 37 -3.10 -10.22 14.31
C LYS A 37 -1.88 -11.00 13.84
N ARG A 38 -2.03 -11.90 12.86
CA ARG A 38 -0.88 -12.61 12.26
C ARG A 38 0.14 -11.68 11.62
N ILE A 39 -0.25 -10.57 10.98
CA ILE A 39 0.70 -9.60 10.40
C ILE A 39 1.35 -8.73 11.48
N ALA A 40 0.59 -8.32 12.50
CA ALA A 40 1.14 -7.60 13.64
C ALA A 40 2.13 -8.49 14.41
N ASP A 41 1.76 -9.74 14.68
CA ASP A 41 2.62 -10.77 15.28
C ASP A 41 3.84 -11.01 14.39
N ARG A 42 3.65 -11.15 13.07
CA ARG A 42 4.73 -11.21 12.04
C ARG A 42 5.44 -9.88 11.79
N LYS A 43 5.07 -8.77 12.42
CA LYS A 43 5.83 -7.50 12.40
C LYS A 43 6.67 -7.38 13.66
N SER A 44 6.14 -7.85 14.79
CA SER A 44 6.89 -8.00 16.05
C SER A 44 7.91 -9.14 16.03
N HIS A 45 7.61 -10.26 15.34
CA HIS A 45 8.51 -11.41 15.25
C HIS A 45 9.81 -11.12 14.49
N PRO A 46 9.79 -10.47 13.31
CA PRO A 46 11.01 -10.10 12.62
C PRO A 46 11.86 -9.19 13.48
N LEU A 47 11.31 -8.25 14.25
CA LEU A 47 12.14 -7.41 15.12
C LEU A 47 12.85 -8.24 16.20
N GLN A 48 12.15 -9.15 16.87
CA GLN A 48 12.76 -10.02 17.91
C GLN A 48 13.67 -11.13 17.32
N GLU A 49 13.36 -11.66 16.15
CA GLU A 49 14.20 -12.62 15.41
C GLU A 49 15.43 -11.92 14.83
N ILE A 50 15.29 -10.71 14.28
CA ILE A 50 16.40 -9.85 13.84
C ILE A 50 17.29 -9.52 15.05
N GLU A 51 16.74 -9.20 16.21
CA GLU A 51 17.55 -8.93 17.40
C GLU A 51 18.40 -10.14 17.82
N LYS A 52 17.86 -11.37 17.68
CA LYS A 52 18.59 -12.62 17.94
C LYS A 52 19.56 -13.01 16.82
N ASP A 53 19.18 -12.84 15.56
CA ASP A 53 19.98 -13.17 14.38
C ASP A 53 21.24 -12.28 14.30
N TYR A 54 21.22 -11.12 14.96
CA TYR A 54 22.31 -10.16 14.96
C TYR A 54 23.25 -10.32 16.15
N HIS A 55 22.87 -11.05 17.21
CA HIS A 55 23.78 -11.35 18.32
C HIS A 55 25.14 -11.92 17.88
N PRO A 56 25.20 -12.91 16.97
CA PRO A 56 26.49 -13.40 16.47
C PRO A 56 27.34 -12.31 15.80
N LEU A 57 26.71 -11.38 15.07
CA LEU A 57 27.43 -10.24 14.46
C LEU A 57 27.91 -9.25 15.52
N LEU A 58 27.07 -8.95 16.52
CA LEU A 58 27.42 -8.06 17.63
C LEU A 58 28.55 -8.63 18.50
N GLU A 59 28.56 -9.94 18.73
CA GLU A 59 29.66 -10.65 19.38
C GLU A 59 30.94 -10.57 18.55
N LYS A 60 30.88 -10.78 17.23
CA LYS A 60 32.04 -10.59 16.34
C LYS A 60 32.59 -9.17 16.44
N VAL A 61 31.72 -8.15 16.39
CA VAL A 61 32.11 -6.74 16.56
C VAL A 61 32.79 -6.51 17.91
N SER A 62 32.20 -7.01 19.00
CA SER A 62 32.74 -6.88 20.36
C SER A 62 34.10 -7.56 20.50
N ASN A 63 34.26 -8.75 19.91
CA ASN A 63 35.51 -9.49 19.89
C ASN A 63 36.60 -8.76 19.10
N ILE A 64 36.27 -8.22 17.92
CA ILE A 64 37.21 -7.42 17.12
C ILE A 64 37.60 -6.15 17.87
N ARG A 65 36.62 -5.46 18.47
CA ARG A 65 36.85 -4.28 19.33
C ARG A 65 37.85 -4.60 20.43
N GLY A 66 37.62 -5.67 21.20
CA GLY A 66 38.53 -6.08 22.28
C GLY A 66 39.94 -6.42 21.79
N LYS A 67 40.06 -7.09 20.63
CA LYS A 67 41.37 -7.38 20.02
C LYS A 67 42.10 -6.11 19.57
N ILE A 68 41.39 -5.15 18.98
CA ILE A 68 41.96 -3.86 18.58
C ILE A 68 42.38 -3.06 19.81
N GLU A 69 41.55 -3.03 20.86
CA GLU A 69 41.85 -2.33 22.11
C GLU A 69 43.08 -2.92 22.81
N SER A 70 43.17 -4.25 22.89
CA SER A 70 44.36 -4.93 23.43
C SER A 70 45.60 -4.61 22.60
N LEU A 71 45.51 -4.73 21.27
CA LEU A 71 46.63 -4.43 20.38
C LEU A 71 47.09 -2.97 20.51
N ASN A 72 46.16 -2.04 20.70
CA ASN A 72 46.49 -0.63 20.90
C ASN A 72 47.25 -0.42 22.22
N LYS A 73 46.83 -1.08 23.30
CA LYS A 73 47.54 -1.05 24.60
C LYS A 73 48.94 -1.66 24.49
N ASP A 74 49.05 -2.80 23.80
CA ASP A 74 50.32 -3.48 23.56
C ASP A 74 51.27 -2.56 22.78
N LEU A 75 50.77 -1.89 21.74
CA LEU A 75 51.55 -0.96 20.92
C LEU A 75 52.02 0.28 21.72
N VAL A 76 51.18 0.82 22.61
CA VAL A 76 51.58 1.96 23.46
C VAL A 76 52.78 1.61 24.33
N GLY A 77 52.81 0.40 24.90
CA GLY A 77 53.89 -0.08 25.77
C GLY A 77 55.03 -0.81 25.05
N ALA A 78 54.99 -0.92 23.72
CA ALA A 78 55.97 -1.67 22.95
C ALA A 78 57.30 -0.90 22.84
N GLU A 79 58.39 -1.66 22.97
CA GLU A 79 59.76 -1.21 22.71
C GLU A 79 60.27 -1.79 21.37
N PRO A 80 61.27 -1.15 20.72
CA PRO A 80 61.87 -1.67 19.51
C PRO A 80 62.45 -3.07 19.70
N GLY A 81 62.19 -3.98 18.76
CA GLY A 81 62.72 -5.35 18.79
C GLY A 81 64.24 -5.48 18.51
N GLY A 82 64.97 -4.37 18.41
CA GLY A 82 66.40 -4.33 18.09
C GLY A 82 66.95 -2.90 18.03
N GLU A 83 68.21 -2.75 17.61
CA GLU A 83 68.84 -1.44 17.43
C GLU A 83 68.22 -0.69 16.24
N VAL A 84 67.56 0.43 16.53
CA VAL A 84 66.93 1.30 15.54
C VAL A 84 67.65 2.64 15.52
N HIS A 85 67.91 3.17 14.32
CA HIS A 85 68.52 4.48 14.16
C HIS A 85 67.68 5.57 14.87
N PRO A 86 68.27 6.50 15.65
CA PRO A 86 67.53 7.45 16.48
C PRO A 86 66.48 8.29 15.74
N ASN A 87 66.76 8.69 14.50
CA ASN A 87 65.80 9.46 13.68
C ASN A 87 64.58 8.62 13.24
N ILE A 88 64.77 7.32 12.99
CA ILE A 88 63.67 6.41 12.64
C ILE A 88 62.82 6.17 13.88
N TYR A 89 63.47 5.94 15.03
CA TYR A 89 62.77 5.75 16.30
C TYR A 89 61.93 6.97 16.69
N LYS A 90 62.48 8.19 16.64
CA LYS A 90 61.72 9.43 16.92
C LYS A 90 60.49 9.60 16.00
N SER A 91 60.66 9.30 14.72
CA SER A 91 59.56 9.38 13.73
C SER A 91 58.49 8.33 14.00
N ALA A 92 58.91 7.10 14.34
CA ALA A 92 58.02 6.01 14.68
C ALA A 92 57.25 6.27 15.98
N GLU A 93 57.88 6.85 17.01
CA GLU A 93 57.23 7.22 18.28
C GLU A 93 56.15 8.28 18.09
N GLU A 94 56.41 9.34 17.31
CA GLU A 94 55.37 10.35 17.04
C GLU A 94 54.24 9.77 16.17
N GLY A 95 54.58 8.94 15.18
CA GLY A 95 53.60 8.18 14.41
C GLY A 95 52.76 7.25 15.30
N LYS A 96 53.37 6.62 16.31
CA LYS A 96 52.74 5.68 17.25
C LYS A 96 51.71 6.40 18.09
N ARG A 97 52.06 7.57 18.64
CA ARG A 97 51.14 8.44 19.37
C ARG A 97 49.90 8.82 18.53
N LEU A 98 50.12 9.31 17.31
CA LEU A 98 49.02 9.73 16.43
C LEU A 98 48.15 8.57 15.93
N LEU A 99 48.77 7.41 15.69
CA LEU A 99 48.07 6.19 15.30
C LEU A 99 47.19 5.69 16.46
N THR A 100 47.75 5.59 17.67
CA THR A 100 47.04 5.11 18.86
C THR A 100 45.87 6.02 19.24
N ASP A 101 46.01 7.35 19.15
CA ASP A 101 44.94 8.34 19.32
C ASP A 101 43.77 8.14 18.33
N LYS A 102 44.08 7.74 17.08
CA LYS A 102 43.05 7.46 16.06
C LYS A 102 42.37 6.10 16.31
N VAL A 103 43.15 5.09 16.68
CA VAL A 103 42.63 3.75 17.00
C VAL A 103 41.70 3.81 18.21
N GLU A 104 42.04 4.57 19.25
CA GLU A 104 41.19 4.73 20.43
C GLU A 104 39.83 5.38 20.08
N ARG A 105 39.84 6.40 19.23
CA ARG A 105 38.59 6.98 18.70
C ARG A 105 37.75 5.97 17.93
N ALA A 106 38.39 5.12 17.11
CA ALA A 106 37.69 4.06 16.39
C ALA A 106 37.08 3.03 17.36
N VAL A 107 37.82 2.59 18.38
CA VAL A 107 37.35 1.66 19.42
C VAL A 107 36.12 2.23 20.16
N GLY A 108 36.07 3.55 20.38
CA GLY A 108 34.92 4.23 20.97
C GLY A 108 33.64 4.14 20.14
N LYS A 109 33.76 4.02 18.81
CA LYS A 109 32.65 3.94 17.85
C LYS A 109 32.13 2.51 17.65
N MET A 110 32.89 1.50 18.05
CA MET A 110 32.54 0.08 17.86
C MET A 110 31.70 -0.51 19.01
N LYS A 111 31.03 0.31 19.82
CA LYS A 111 30.28 -0.16 20.99
C LYS A 111 28.99 -0.85 20.57
N ALA A 112 28.98 -2.17 20.61
CA ALA A 112 27.78 -2.96 20.37
C ALA A 112 26.78 -2.82 21.54
N PRO A 113 25.48 -2.60 21.26
CA PRO A 113 24.43 -2.66 22.26
C PRO A 113 24.24 -4.10 22.77
N GLN A 114 23.87 -4.24 24.05
CA GLN A 114 23.60 -5.56 24.66
C GLN A 114 22.22 -6.08 24.25
N ASP A 115 21.20 -5.23 24.35
CA ASP A 115 19.84 -5.50 23.91
C ASP A 115 19.51 -4.54 22.76
N PRO A 116 19.94 -4.84 21.53
CA PRO A 116 19.73 -3.96 20.38
C PRO A 116 18.25 -3.78 20.09
N THR A 117 17.82 -2.56 19.76
CA THR A 117 16.63 -2.34 18.94
C THR A 117 17.03 -2.18 17.47
N TRP A 118 16.06 -2.24 16.54
CA TRP A 118 16.32 -1.95 15.12
C TRP A 118 17.03 -0.61 14.89
N LYS A 119 16.68 0.42 15.68
CA LYS A 119 17.32 1.73 15.60
C LYS A 119 18.78 1.64 16.08
N ASP A 120 19.04 0.95 17.18
CA ASP A 120 20.40 0.79 17.69
C ASP A 120 21.30 0.04 16.70
N LEU A 121 20.75 -0.92 15.94
CA LEU A 121 21.50 -1.62 14.89
C LEU A 121 21.84 -0.70 13.70
N LEU A 122 20.94 0.22 13.32
CA LEU A 122 21.22 1.23 12.29
C LEU A 122 22.30 2.20 12.76
N ASP A 123 22.17 2.73 13.98
CA ASP A 123 23.14 3.65 14.59
C ASP A 123 24.53 2.98 14.75
N LEU A 124 24.55 1.70 15.11
CA LEU A 124 25.78 0.91 15.15
C LEU A 124 26.39 0.74 13.75
N ASN A 125 25.59 0.47 12.72
CA ASN A 125 26.10 0.31 11.35
C ASN A 125 26.81 1.58 10.87
N GLU A 126 26.22 2.75 11.10
CA GLU A 126 26.86 4.04 10.80
C GLU A 126 28.16 4.23 11.60
N SER A 127 28.11 3.94 12.90
CA SER A 127 29.28 4.06 13.78
C SER A 127 30.43 3.10 13.40
N LEU A 128 30.11 1.90 12.91
CA LEU A 128 31.11 0.93 12.45
C LEU A 128 31.77 1.38 11.14
N GLN A 129 31.02 1.99 10.22
CA GLN A 129 31.60 2.58 9.02
C GLN A 129 32.58 3.70 9.37
N GLU A 130 32.22 4.57 10.32
CA GLU A 130 33.15 5.58 10.85
C GLU A 130 34.39 4.95 11.48
N ALA A 131 34.24 3.88 12.27
CA ALA A 131 35.36 3.18 12.88
C ALA A 131 36.31 2.57 11.82
N VAL A 132 35.77 1.92 10.80
CA VAL A 132 36.55 1.36 9.67
C VAL A 132 37.33 2.47 8.98
N ASN A 133 36.68 3.60 8.68
CA ASN A 133 37.32 4.76 8.05
C ASN A 133 38.44 5.32 8.92
N LEU A 134 38.24 5.44 10.24
CA LEU A 134 39.26 5.90 11.18
C LEU A 134 40.48 4.96 11.21
N LEU A 135 40.27 3.64 11.23
CA LEU A 135 41.34 2.65 11.22
C LEU A 135 42.13 2.66 9.91
N GLN A 136 41.44 2.73 8.77
CA GLN A 136 42.09 2.85 7.46
C GLN A 136 42.89 4.14 7.36
N ASN A 137 42.32 5.27 7.78
CA ASN A 137 43.01 6.56 7.79
C ASN A 137 44.23 6.57 8.73
N ALA A 138 44.15 5.90 9.88
CA ALA A 138 45.29 5.74 10.80
C ALA A 138 46.42 4.96 10.14
N ARG A 139 46.10 3.83 9.47
CA ARG A 139 47.07 3.02 8.72
C ARG A 139 47.72 3.80 7.58
N VAL A 140 46.95 4.53 6.79
CA VAL A 140 47.48 5.33 5.67
C VAL A 140 48.36 6.48 6.15
N SER A 141 47.93 7.19 7.20
CA SER A 141 48.63 8.39 7.67
C SER A 141 49.90 8.08 8.46
N HIS A 142 49.90 7.03 9.28
CA HIS A 142 50.94 6.77 10.27
C HIS A 142 51.53 5.35 10.20
N GLY A 143 50.83 4.41 9.55
CA GLY A 143 51.22 3.00 9.53
C GLY A 143 52.61 2.74 8.93
N ARG A 144 53.05 3.52 7.95
CA ARG A 144 54.41 3.38 7.38
C ARG A 144 55.51 3.76 8.37
N GLN A 145 55.32 4.83 9.13
CA GLN A 145 56.30 5.32 10.10
C GLN A 145 56.37 4.37 11.30
N VAL A 146 55.21 3.95 11.81
CA VAL A 146 55.10 3.01 12.93
C VAL A 146 55.60 1.63 12.52
N GLY A 147 55.23 1.15 11.33
CA GLY A 147 55.60 -0.16 10.82
C GLY A 147 57.08 -0.33 10.54
N ALA A 148 57.87 0.75 10.42
CA ALA A 148 59.32 0.66 10.32
C ALA A 148 59.99 0.11 11.60
N VAL A 149 59.28 0.17 12.74
CA VAL A 149 59.78 -0.29 14.05
C VAL A 149 58.86 -1.37 14.66
N PHE A 150 57.55 -1.24 14.44
CA PHE A 150 56.49 -2.07 15.00
C PHE A 150 55.67 -2.75 13.88
N GLU A 151 56.36 -3.44 12.96
CA GLU A 151 55.75 -4.03 11.77
C GLU A 151 54.64 -5.04 12.12
N ASN A 152 54.89 -5.87 13.14
CA ASN A 152 53.97 -6.92 13.56
C ASN A 152 52.65 -6.34 14.06
N GLU A 153 52.72 -5.28 14.86
CA GLU A 153 51.57 -4.61 15.45
C GLU A 153 50.74 -3.93 14.36
N VAL A 154 51.37 -3.20 13.44
CA VAL A 154 50.69 -2.53 12.32
C VAL A 154 50.06 -3.56 11.38
N SER A 155 50.73 -4.68 11.13
CA SER A 155 50.20 -5.77 10.30
C SER A 155 48.97 -6.44 10.95
N ARG A 156 49.02 -6.70 12.26
CA ARG A 156 47.88 -7.24 13.03
C ARG A 156 46.71 -6.27 13.05
N LEU A 157 46.97 -4.97 13.24
CA LEU A 157 45.96 -3.92 13.18
C LEU A 157 45.28 -3.91 11.81
N GLY A 158 46.07 -4.09 10.74
CA GLY A 158 45.54 -4.19 9.39
C GLY A 158 44.55 -5.34 9.21
N ARG A 159 44.94 -6.55 9.63
CA ARG A 159 44.05 -7.73 9.56
C ARG A 159 42.76 -7.54 10.37
N LEU A 160 42.85 -6.90 11.53
CA LEU A 160 41.67 -6.60 12.37
C LEU A 160 40.76 -5.54 11.74
N ALA A 161 41.33 -4.51 11.11
CA ALA A 161 40.56 -3.50 10.38
C ALA A 161 39.84 -4.10 9.17
N ASP A 162 40.50 -4.98 8.42
CA ASP A 162 39.89 -5.68 7.28
C ASP A 162 38.78 -6.64 7.76
N SER A 163 38.98 -7.31 8.89
CA SER A 163 37.94 -8.13 9.54
C SER A 163 36.74 -7.29 9.98
N LEU A 164 36.98 -6.11 10.56
CA LEU A 164 35.91 -5.18 10.94
C LEU A 164 35.12 -4.71 9.72
N GLN A 165 35.81 -4.40 8.62
CA GLN A 165 35.17 -4.00 7.37
C GLN A 165 34.25 -5.11 6.83
N SER A 166 34.70 -6.37 6.87
CA SER A 166 33.87 -7.52 6.48
C SER A 166 32.62 -7.63 7.35
N VAL A 167 32.77 -7.55 8.68
CA VAL A 167 31.63 -7.65 9.61
C VAL A 167 30.67 -6.46 9.48
N SER A 168 31.20 -5.24 9.23
CA SER A 168 30.38 -4.07 8.94
C SER A 168 29.57 -4.24 7.66
N GLY A 169 30.14 -4.86 6.62
CA GLY A 169 29.43 -5.19 5.39
C GLY A 169 28.34 -6.24 5.61
N GLU A 170 28.64 -7.31 6.36
CA GLU A 170 27.64 -8.34 6.75
C GLU A 170 26.45 -7.71 7.50
N LEU A 171 26.73 -6.75 8.39
CA LEU A 171 25.70 -6.01 9.12
C LEU A 171 24.84 -5.15 8.18
N ASP A 172 25.45 -4.36 7.29
CA ASP A 172 24.73 -3.50 6.33
C ASP A 172 23.81 -4.32 5.42
N ASP A 173 24.33 -5.42 4.86
CA ASP A 173 23.56 -6.32 4.00
C ASP A 173 22.37 -6.95 4.72
N SER A 174 22.58 -7.34 5.98
CA SER A 174 21.51 -7.91 6.82
C SER A 174 20.44 -6.85 7.08
N LEU A 175 20.83 -5.62 7.45
CA LEU A 175 19.89 -4.52 7.71
C LEU A 175 19.09 -4.15 6.47
N ARG A 176 19.70 -4.16 5.28
CA ARG A 176 18.97 -3.93 4.02
C ARG A 176 17.92 -5.01 3.77
N LYS A 177 18.26 -6.29 3.98
CA LYS A 177 17.30 -7.40 3.83
C LYS A 177 16.15 -7.29 4.83
N GLY A 178 16.44 -6.96 6.08
CA GLY A 178 15.43 -6.71 7.11
C GLY A 178 14.49 -5.56 6.72
N LYS A 179 15.02 -4.45 6.21
CA LYS A 179 14.24 -3.31 5.74
C LYS A 179 13.28 -3.66 4.61
N THR A 180 13.73 -4.44 3.61
CA THR A 180 12.85 -4.89 2.52
C THR A 180 11.70 -5.74 3.05
N ARG A 181 11.97 -6.70 3.94
CA ARG A 181 10.94 -7.54 4.55
C ARG A 181 9.91 -6.72 5.34
N LEU A 182 10.36 -5.70 6.08
CA LEU A 182 9.47 -4.77 6.79
C LEU A 182 8.60 -3.99 5.80
N GLY A 183 9.16 -3.52 4.68
CA GLY A 183 8.40 -2.85 3.61
C GLY A 183 7.30 -3.74 3.01
N ASP A 184 7.61 -5.01 2.72
CA ASP A 184 6.63 -5.96 2.18
C ASP A 184 5.45 -6.20 3.17
N LEU A 185 5.76 -6.24 4.47
CA LEU A 185 4.76 -6.37 5.54
C LEU A 185 3.87 -5.12 5.66
N GLU A 186 4.45 -3.93 5.48
CA GLU A 186 3.71 -2.68 5.48
C GLU A 186 2.77 -2.58 4.27
N GLU A 187 3.24 -2.94 3.08
CA GLU A 187 2.43 -3.00 1.86
C GLU A 187 1.25 -3.98 2.02
N THR A 188 1.50 -5.16 2.62
CA THR A 188 0.41 -6.12 2.88
C THR A 188 -0.60 -5.58 3.89
N MET A 189 -0.15 -4.86 4.91
CA MET A 189 -1.04 -4.23 5.88
C MET A 189 -1.90 -3.12 5.26
N GLU A 190 -1.35 -2.34 4.32
CA GLU A 190 -2.12 -1.36 3.55
C GLU A 190 -3.20 -2.00 2.69
N LYS A 191 -2.87 -3.06 1.96
CA LYS A 191 -3.85 -3.82 1.15
C LYS A 191 -4.99 -4.39 1.99
N ILE A 192 -4.72 -4.79 3.23
CA ILE A 192 -5.75 -5.27 4.15
C ILE A 192 -6.68 -4.15 4.60
N LYS A 193 -6.12 -2.97 4.92
CA LYS A 193 -6.94 -1.78 5.24
C LYS A 193 -7.82 -1.39 4.06
N GLU A 194 -7.28 -1.44 2.84
CA GLU A 194 -8.06 -1.18 1.62
C GLU A 194 -9.20 -2.19 1.45
N ARG A 195 -8.92 -3.49 1.64
CA ARG A 195 -9.94 -4.55 1.59
C ARG A 195 -11.05 -4.33 2.61
N GLU A 196 -10.73 -3.91 3.82
CA GLU A 196 -11.74 -3.58 4.84
C GLU A 196 -12.64 -2.43 4.42
N ASN A 197 -12.06 -1.35 3.91
CA ASN A 197 -12.82 -0.22 3.41
C ASN A 197 -13.78 -0.67 2.29
N LEU A 198 -13.28 -1.47 1.34
CA LEU A 198 -14.11 -2.03 0.27
C LEU A 198 -15.24 -2.93 0.79
N LEU A 199 -14.99 -3.73 1.84
CA LEU A 199 -16.03 -4.53 2.49
C LEU A 199 -17.07 -3.67 3.20
N GLY A 200 -16.65 -2.58 3.87
CA GLY A 200 -17.56 -1.59 4.45
C GLY A 200 -18.48 -0.99 3.38
N ARG A 201 -17.90 -0.47 2.29
CA ARG A 201 -18.66 0.08 1.15
C ARG A 201 -19.59 -0.95 0.51
N LYS A 202 -19.17 -2.22 0.42
CA LYS A 202 -20.02 -3.30 -0.08
C LYS A 202 -21.26 -3.48 0.79
N ASN A 203 -21.11 -3.44 2.11
CA ASN A 203 -22.24 -3.59 3.04
C ASN A 203 -23.19 -2.40 2.96
N GLU A 204 -22.67 -1.16 2.93
CA GLU A 204 -23.48 0.06 2.74
C GLU A 204 -24.27 0.03 1.43
N LEU A 205 -23.66 -0.41 0.33
CA LEU A 205 -24.34 -0.55 -0.96
C LEU A 205 -25.43 -1.63 -0.91
N LYS A 206 -25.21 -2.70 -0.14
CA LYS A 206 -26.21 -3.76 0.04
C LYS A 206 -27.43 -3.23 0.81
N GLU A 207 -27.21 -2.48 1.89
CA GLU A 207 -28.30 -1.84 2.65
C GLU A 207 -29.11 -0.88 1.77
N LYS A 208 -28.44 -0.02 0.99
CA LYS A 208 -29.13 0.87 0.03
C LYS A 208 -29.92 0.12 -1.03
N LEU A 209 -29.39 -1.02 -1.50
CA LEU A 209 -30.08 -1.85 -2.49
C LEU A 209 -31.34 -2.49 -1.90
N ASP A 210 -31.28 -2.94 -0.66
CA ASP A 210 -32.44 -3.47 0.06
C ASP A 210 -33.48 -2.37 0.34
N GLU A 211 -33.04 -1.15 0.68
CA GLU A 211 -33.91 0.04 0.81
C GLU A 211 -34.64 0.36 -0.51
N PHE A 212 -33.91 0.40 -1.64
CA PHE A 212 -34.52 0.65 -2.95
C PHE A 212 -35.49 -0.45 -3.37
N ARG A 213 -35.21 -1.71 -3.02
CA ARG A 213 -36.16 -2.81 -3.24
C ARG A 213 -37.45 -2.61 -2.44
N GLY A 214 -37.34 -2.17 -1.19
CA GLY A 214 -38.50 -1.81 -0.37
C GLY A 214 -39.33 -0.71 -1.01
N LYS A 215 -38.70 0.41 -1.37
CA LYS A 215 -39.36 1.54 -2.07
C LYS A 215 -40.02 1.12 -3.38
N LYS A 216 -39.36 0.26 -4.16
CA LYS A 216 -39.94 -0.26 -5.40
C LYS A 216 -41.24 -1.03 -5.13
N ALA A 217 -41.23 -1.93 -4.16
CA ALA A 217 -42.41 -2.73 -3.81
C ALA A 217 -43.56 -1.86 -3.29
N GLU A 218 -43.25 -0.80 -2.54
CA GLU A 218 -44.24 0.19 -2.08
C GLU A 218 -44.89 0.92 -3.26
N VAL A 219 -44.08 1.47 -4.18
CA VAL A 219 -44.58 2.15 -5.39
C VAL A 219 -45.39 1.23 -6.29
N GLU A 220 -44.95 -0.02 -6.49
CA GLU A 220 -45.73 -1.02 -7.25
C GLU A 220 -47.09 -1.27 -6.59
N GLY A 221 -47.15 -1.39 -5.26
CA GLY A 221 -48.41 -1.55 -4.53
C GLY A 221 -49.32 -0.31 -4.57
N GLU A 222 -48.76 0.91 -4.56
CA GLU A 222 -49.54 2.14 -4.76
C GLU A 222 -50.12 2.22 -6.17
N LEU A 223 -49.31 1.90 -7.19
CA LEU A 223 -49.74 1.88 -8.59
C LEU A 223 -50.90 0.90 -8.80
N ASP A 224 -50.84 -0.29 -8.21
CA ASP A 224 -51.90 -1.28 -8.35
C ASP A 224 -53.21 -0.82 -7.68
N LYS A 225 -53.14 -0.19 -6.50
CA LYS A 225 -54.31 0.42 -5.85
C LYS A 225 -54.91 1.56 -6.68
N GLU A 226 -54.06 2.38 -7.29
CA GLU A 226 -54.51 3.50 -8.13
C GLU A 226 -55.16 2.97 -9.41
N ARG A 227 -54.62 1.90 -10.01
CA ARG A 227 -55.23 1.19 -11.15
C ARG A 227 -56.58 0.59 -10.79
N GLU A 228 -56.70 -0.07 -9.64
CA GLU A 228 -57.97 -0.60 -9.15
C GLU A 228 -59.00 0.51 -8.92
N SER A 229 -58.56 1.62 -8.32
CA SER A 229 -59.38 2.81 -8.09
C SER A 229 -59.87 3.40 -9.40
N LEU A 230 -58.99 3.56 -10.40
CA LEU A 230 -59.35 4.06 -11.73
C LEU A 230 -60.36 3.14 -12.42
N ALA A 231 -60.11 1.82 -12.42
CA ALA A 231 -61.01 0.84 -13.02
C ALA A 231 -62.39 0.82 -12.33
N SER A 232 -62.44 1.06 -11.02
CA SER A 232 -63.71 1.21 -10.28
C SER A 232 -64.46 2.48 -10.66
N LEU A 233 -63.73 3.57 -10.93
CA LEU A 233 -64.28 4.87 -11.29
C LEU A 233 -64.84 4.85 -12.72
N GLU A 234 -64.16 4.19 -13.65
CA GLU A 234 -64.65 3.93 -15.02
C GLU A 234 -65.95 3.11 -15.04
N LYS A 235 -66.14 2.21 -14.07
CA LYS A 235 -67.36 1.40 -13.91
C LYS A 235 -68.44 2.06 -13.04
N SER A 236 -68.20 3.27 -12.55
CA SER A 236 -69.15 3.94 -11.67
C SER A 236 -70.33 4.49 -12.47
N GLU A 237 -71.52 4.45 -11.87
CA GLU A 237 -72.75 5.00 -12.47
C GLU A 237 -72.56 6.47 -12.90
N ARG A 238 -71.83 7.27 -12.10
CA ARG A 238 -71.52 8.66 -12.44
C ARG A 238 -70.69 8.81 -13.71
N PHE A 239 -69.78 7.88 -13.98
CA PHE A 239 -68.97 7.91 -15.19
C PHE A 239 -69.79 7.50 -16.41
N GLU A 240 -70.65 6.49 -16.28
CA GLU A 240 -71.61 6.09 -17.32
C GLU A 240 -72.58 7.24 -17.65
N GLU A 241 -73.17 7.88 -16.64
CA GLU A 241 -74.03 9.07 -16.81
C GLU A 241 -73.30 10.19 -17.58
N LEU A 242 -72.02 10.38 -17.31
CA LEU A 242 -71.21 11.41 -17.95
C LEU A 242 -70.93 11.09 -19.42
N GLU A 243 -70.64 9.83 -19.75
CA GLU A 243 -70.56 9.34 -21.14
C GLU A 243 -71.90 9.50 -21.88
N GLU A 244 -73.03 9.17 -21.24
CA GLU A 244 -74.36 9.36 -21.84
C GLU A 244 -74.68 10.84 -22.13
N VAL A 245 -74.35 11.73 -21.19
CA VAL A 245 -74.54 13.19 -21.36
C VAL A 245 -73.68 13.71 -22.51
N LYS A 246 -72.42 13.27 -22.60
CA LYS A 246 -71.50 13.64 -23.69
C LYS A 246 -72.05 13.20 -25.05
N ASP A 247 -72.52 11.96 -25.17
CA ASP A 247 -73.18 11.44 -26.36
C ASP A 247 -74.42 12.26 -26.75
N ARG A 248 -75.21 12.68 -25.75
CA ARG A 248 -76.41 13.48 -25.96
C ARG A 248 -76.07 14.89 -26.45
N ILE A 249 -75.03 15.52 -25.89
CA ILE A 249 -74.51 16.81 -26.35
C ILE A 249 -74.06 16.70 -27.81
N GLU A 250 -73.35 15.63 -28.17
CA GLU A 250 -72.86 15.45 -29.53
C GLU A 250 -74.02 15.28 -30.53
N LYS A 251 -75.03 14.47 -30.19
CA LYS A 251 -76.26 14.32 -30.98
C LYS A 251 -77.00 15.64 -31.16
N LEU A 252 -77.13 16.44 -30.09
CA LEU A 252 -77.78 17.76 -30.15
C LEU A 252 -76.97 18.75 -31.01
N THR A 253 -75.64 18.69 -30.94
CA THR A 253 -74.74 19.53 -31.75
C THR A 253 -74.89 19.20 -33.24
N ARG A 254 -74.92 17.92 -33.60
CA ARG A 254 -75.19 17.47 -34.98
C ARG A 254 -76.55 17.94 -35.49
N LYS A 255 -77.62 17.77 -34.69
CA LYS A 255 -78.97 18.25 -35.05
C LYS A 255 -79.03 19.76 -35.23
N LYS A 256 -78.37 20.53 -34.36
CA LYS A 256 -78.28 21.99 -34.48
C LYS A 256 -77.62 22.39 -35.80
N GLU A 257 -76.56 21.70 -36.20
CA GLU A 257 -75.85 21.96 -37.45
C GLU A 257 -76.69 21.59 -38.69
N GLU A 258 -77.43 20.48 -38.64
CA GLU A 258 -78.40 20.11 -39.69
C GLU A 258 -79.52 21.15 -39.85
N ILE A 259 -80.11 21.60 -38.74
CA ILE A 259 -81.13 22.64 -38.75
C ILE A 259 -80.56 23.94 -39.33
N ARG A 260 -79.34 24.33 -38.94
CA ARG A 260 -78.66 25.50 -39.52
C ARG A 260 -78.46 25.37 -41.03
N LYS A 261 -78.01 24.21 -41.51
CA LYS A 261 -77.88 23.94 -42.95
C LYS A 261 -79.23 24.01 -43.67
N ARG A 262 -80.30 23.50 -43.06
CA ARG A 262 -81.65 23.54 -43.61
C ARG A 262 -82.23 24.95 -43.66
N ILE A 263 -82.10 25.72 -42.60
CA ILE A 263 -82.48 27.15 -42.57
C ILE A 263 -81.67 27.93 -43.62
N GLY A 264 -80.36 27.68 -43.72
CA GLY A 264 -79.52 28.29 -44.75
C GLY A 264 -79.99 27.99 -46.17
N SER A 265 -80.35 26.74 -46.45
CA SER A 265 -80.85 26.35 -47.78
C SER A 265 -82.27 26.88 -48.07
N GLU A 266 -83.15 26.93 -47.08
CA GLU A 266 -84.49 27.54 -47.20
C GLU A 266 -84.41 29.06 -47.37
N LEU A 267 -83.51 29.76 -46.67
CA LEU A 267 -83.25 31.18 -46.88
C LEU A 267 -82.68 31.45 -48.27
N LEU A 268 -81.77 30.60 -48.77
CA LEU A 268 -81.27 30.70 -50.15
C LEU A 268 -82.40 30.47 -51.16
N ARG A 269 -83.28 29.49 -50.95
CA ARG A 269 -84.48 29.26 -51.77
C ARG A 269 -85.45 30.43 -51.73
N ALA A 270 -85.75 30.96 -50.56
CA ALA A 270 -86.64 32.11 -50.38
C ALA A 270 -86.04 33.38 -51.03
N LYS A 271 -84.71 33.55 -50.96
CA LYS A 271 -84.00 34.63 -51.64
C LYS A 271 -84.04 34.44 -53.16
N ALA A 272 -83.86 33.22 -53.67
CA ALA A 272 -84.01 32.90 -55.10
C ALA A 272 -85.45 33.14 -55.61
N LEU A 273 -86.47 32.73 -54.84
CA LEU A 273 -87.88 33.00 -55.14
C LEU A 273 -88.20 34.50 -55.10
N ARG A 274 -87.65 35.25 -54.14
CA ARG A 274 -87.82 36.70 -54.05
C ARG A 274 -87.10 37.44 -55.19
N VAL A 275 -85.95 36.93 -55.65
CA VAL A 275 -85.30 37.43 -56.87
C VAL A 275 -86.15 37.13 -58.09
N SER A 276 -86.69 35.91 -58.25
CA SER A 276 -87.63 35.55 -59.32
C SER A 276 -88.90 36.43 -59.34
N TRP A 277 -89.46 36.76 -58.18
CA TRP A 277 -90.62 37.67 -58.07
C TRP A 277 -90.28 39.14 -58.33
N ARG A 278 -89.04 39.58 -58.07
CA ARG A 278 -88.57 40.94 -58.38
C ARG A 278 -88.06 41.10 -59.80
N THR A 279 -87.62 40.03 -60.45
CA THR A 279 -87.08 40.11 -61.81
C THR A 279 -88.15 40.11 -62.88
N GLY A 280 -89.40 39.72 -62.59
CA GLY A 280 -90.56 40.01 -63.45
C GLY A 280 -90.25 39.92 -64.95
N LEU A 281 -89.55 38.82 -65.30
CA LEU A 281 -89.12 38.37 -66.62
C LEU A 281 -89.15 36.85 -66.53
#